data_AF-A0A932EM70-F1
#
_entry.id   AF-A0A932EM70-F1
#
_cell.length_a   1.000
_cell.length_b   1.000
_cell.length_c   1.000
_cell.angle_alpha   90.00
_cell.angle_beta   90.00
_cell.angle_gamma   90.00
#
_symmetry.space_group_name_H-M   'P 1'
#
loop_
_entity.id
_entity.type
_entity.pdbx_description
1 polymer ?
#
loop_
_entity_poly.entity_id
_entity_poly.type
_entity_poly.pdbx_seq_one_letter_code
_entity_poly.pdbx_strand_id
1 'polypeptide(L)'
;DLGENALESPRGAHLAIVAFEEALKNDSENTKANFYSALLLPVLSLKGFPIRMTKIATPTAISEMIAEILSNIKDPNTRSLVSEFLNGASPTDVFKTPSEAQSYLVTKVLPAISESQKRLAKVLDNPHFSVTFNYDSWGRGRNWYGRRNSVTLDHAEAHSAELGLKGVATYVKILTAYNLDASMALRDEYYGREKTTFKEVAESLKKHPKFLTLNEGGAENLKSILTDGSDAIEGLKIIANMLNKSREGDRHDNILPPFRSKHQYADFMQGLVWATEVLAGPMEIPMEKNGKSKVILADFTAMLANPVQDLKSMLPTEFDETGKYGKTWTDLTFGGMVPNGDLLSSYCELYKDGEPSRIRLHLDLFGNHIFYTSFEAPVKCIQEQPKAEQEK
;
A
#
# COMPACT_ATOMS: atom_id res chain seq x y z
N ASP A 1 13.52 -27.86 -14.64
CA ASP A 1 13.51 -28.25 -16.05
C ASP A 1 12.30 -27.72 -16.82
N LEU A 2 11.16 -28.43 -16.91
CA LEU A 2 10.01 -27.97 -17.72
C LEU A 2 9.50 -26.57 -17.34
N GLY A 3 9.41 -26.28 -16.04
CA GLY A 3 9.00 -24.95 -15.55
C GLY A 3 9.99 -23.84 -15.90
N GLU A 4 11.30 -24.10 -15.71
CA GLU A 4 12.36 -23.14 -16.07
C GLU A 4 12.39 -22.88 -17.59
N ASN A 5 12.25 -23.93 -18.40
CA ASN A 5 12.16 -23.81 -19.87
C ASN A 5 10.91 -23.00 -20.28
N ALA A 6 9.78 -23.20 -19.59
CA ALA A 6 8.60 -22.39 -19.84
C ALA A 6 8.83 -20.92 -19.50
N LEU A 7 9.62 -20.62 -18.47
CA LEU A 7 10.01 -19.25 -18.10
C LEU A 7 11.01 -18.61 -19.06
N GLU A 8 11.61 -19.34 -20.01
CA GLU A 8 12.35 -18.71 -21.12
C GLU A 8 11.44 -17.80 -21.95
N SER A 9 10.12 -17.98 -21.90
CA SER A 9 9.15 -17.04 -22.43
C SER A 9 8.30 -16.43 -21.31
N PRO A 10 8.14 -15.10 -21.24
CA PRO A 10 7.23 -14.47 -20.27
C PRO A 10 5.78 -14.95 -20.39
N ARG A 11 5.37 -15.37 -21.60
CA ARG A 11 4.04 -15.93 -21.86
C ARG A 11 3.87 -17.34 -21.26
N GLY A 12 4.97 -18.02 -20.97
CA GLY A 12 4.99 -19.36 -20.37
C GLY A 12 4.77 -19.38 -18.86
N ALA A 13 4.63 -18.23 -18.19
CA ALA A 13 4.45 -18.17 -16.73
C ALA A 13 3.31 -19.05 -16.19
N HIS A 14 2.19 -19.17 -16.93
CA HIS A 14 1.05 -20.04 -16.59
C HIS A 14 1.37 -21.53 -16.71
N LEU A 15 2.26 -21.91 -17.64
CA LEU A 15 2.73 -23.28 -17.79
C LEU A 15 3.82 -23.59 -16.76
N ALA A 16 4.68 -22.62 -16.49
CA ALA A 16 5.74 -22.71 -15.51
C ALA A 16 5.20 -22.98 -14.11
N ILE A 17 4.18 -22.22 -13.68
CA ILE A 17 3.57 -22.42 -12.37
C ILE A 17 3.00 -23.84 -12.24
N VAL A 18 2.32 -24.36 -13.26
CA VAL A 18 1.77 -25.73 -13.25
C VAL A 18 2.89 -26.76 -13.11
N ALA A 19 4.00 -26.58 -13.84
CA ALA A 19 5.14 -27.48 -13.75
C ALA A 19 5.82 -27.44 -12.37
N PHE A 20 5.92 -26.26 -11.74
CA PHE A 20 6.46 -26.14 -10.38
C PHE A 20 5.52 -26.73 -9.34
N GLU A 21 4.20 -26.51 -9.44
CA GLU A 21 3.23 -27.16 -8.54
C GLU A 21 3.30 -28.68 -8.64
N GLU A 22 3.44 -29.23 -9.85
CA GLU A 22 3.57 -30.68 -10.03
C GLU A 22 4.90 -31.20 -9.46
N ALA A 23 5.98 -30.44 -9.60
CA ALA A 23 7.24 -30.76 -8.94
C ALA A 23 7.09 -30.77 -7.41
N LEU A 24 6.37 -29.81 -6.84
CA LEU A 24 6.13 -29.71 -5.39
C LEU A 24 5.21 -30.81 -4.84
N LYS A 25 4.32 -31.38 -5.66
CA LYS A 25 3.55 -32.57 -5.28
C LYS A 25 4.44 -33.81 -5.16
N ASN A 26 5.46 -33.91 -6.02
CA ASN A 26 6.40 -35.03 -6.00
C ASN A 26 7.48 -34.86 -4.94
N ASP A 27 7.93 -33.63 -4.71
CA ASP A 27 8.94 -33.27 -3.72
C ASP A 27 8.61 -31.89 -3.13
N SER A 28 7.98 -31.89 -1.95
CA SER A 28 7.57 -30.66 -1.27
C SER A 28 8.73 -29.79 -0.79
N GLU A 29 9.94 -30.36 -0.71
CA GLU A 29 11.16 -29.72 -0.25
C GLU A 29 12.06 -29.25 -1.42
N ASN A 30 11.58 -29.39 -2.66
CA ASN A 30 12.29 -28.91 -3.84
C ASN A 30 12.46 -27.38 -3.78
N THR A 31 13.65 -26.92 -3.37
CA THR A 31 13.93 -25.50 -3.12
C THR A 31 13.77 -24.65 -4.38
N LYS A 32 14.13 -25.16 -5.56
CA LYS A 32 13.96 -24.43 -6.83
C LYS A 32 12.48 -24.23 -7.17
N ALA A 33 11.68 -25.29 -7.08
CA ALA A 33 10.26 -25.22 -7.35
C ALA A 33 9.53 -24.32 -6.34
N ASN A 34 9.92 -24.39 -5.06
CA ASN A 34 9.43 -23.49 -4.01
C ASN A 34 9.76 -22.03 -4.34
N PHE A 35 11.02 -21.73 -4.69
CA PHE A 35 11.44 -20.38 -5.03
C PHE A 35 10.70 -19.80 -6.24
N TYR A 36 10.71 -20.50 -7.38
CA TYR A 36 10.05 -19.99 -8.59
C TYR A 36 8.55 -19.83 -8.38
N SER A 37 7.91 -20.80 -7.73
CA SER A 37 6.49 -20.73 -7.51
C SER A 37 6.11 -19.61 -6.54
N ALA A 38 6.90 -19.36 -5.49
CA ALA A 38 6.70 -18.24 -4.58
C ALA A 38 6.76 -16.87 -5.28
N LEU A 39 7.60 -16.71 -6.31
CA LEU A 39 7.64 -15.46 -7.06
C LEU A 39 6.46 -15.33 -8.04
N LEU A 40 6.05 -16.44 -8.65
CA LEU A 40 5.01 -16.44 -9.68
C LEU A 40 3.59 -16.33 -9.11
N LEU A 41 3.30 -16.98 -7.98
CA LEU A 41 1.94 -17.02 -7.41
C LEU A 41 1.34 -15.62 -7.19
N PRO A 42 2.01 -14.67 -6.51
CA PRO A 42 1.44 -13.35 -6.23
C PRO A 42 1.31 -12.55 -7.52
N VAL A 43 2.32 -12.63 -8.41
CA VAL A 43 2.29 -11.96 -9.71
C VAL A 43 1.08 -12.44 -10.50
N LEU A 44 0.95 -13.75 -10.74
CA LEU A 44 -0.14 -14.34 -11.51
C LEU A 44 -1.52 -14.05 -10.90
N SER A 45 -1.62 -13.94 -9.57
CA SER A 45 -2.86 -13.54 -8.89
C SER A 45 -3.28 -12.10 -9.20
N LEU A 46 -2.37 -11.24 -9.65
CA LEU A 46 -2.64 -9.85 -10.05
C LEU A 46 -2.81 -9.68 -11.56
N LYS A 47 -2.84 -10.77 -12.34
CA LYS A 47 -3.00 -10.71 -13.79
C LYS A 47 -4.28 -9.96 -14.16
N GLY A 48 -4.14 -8.95 -15.01
CA GLY A 48 -5.27 -8.16 -15.48
C GLY A 48 -5.94 -7.28 -14.41
N PHE A 49 -5.34 -7.14 -13.22
CA PHE A 49 -5.95 -6.40 -12.11
C PHE A 49 -6.35 -4.96 -12.48
N PRO A 50 -5.50 -4.15 -13.18
CA PRO A 50 -5.91 -2.81 -13.61
C PRO A 50 -7.15 -2.81 -14.49
N ILE A 51 -7.26 -3.76 -15.43
CA ILE A 51 -8.44 -3.87 -16.31
C ILE A 51 -9.69 -4.26 -15.51
N ARG A 52 -9.56 -5.12 -14.51
CA ARG A 52 -10.69 -5.47 -13.62
C ARG A 52 -11.23 -4.25 -12.87
N MET A 53 -10.38 -3.26 -12.57
CA MET A 53 -10.75 -2.02 -11.86
C MET A 53 -11.48 -0.98 -12.74
N THR A 54 -11.62 -1.19 -14.05
CA THR A 54 -12.12 -0.19 -15.02
C THR A 54 -13.54 0.34 -14.78
N LYS A 55 -14.38 -0.36 -14.01
CA LYS A 55 -15.71 0.12 -13.63
C LYS A 55 -15.73 0.96 -12.36
N ILE A 56 -14.69 0.88 -11.53
CA ILE A 56 -14.61 1.59 -10.26
C ILE A 56 -13.53 2.68 -10.23
N ALA A 57 -12.57 2.64 -11.15
CA ALA A 57 -11.56 3.67 -11.38
C ALA A 57 -11.74 4.35 -12.75
N THR A 58 -11.27 5.60 -12.88
CA THR A 58 -11.35 6.34 -14.14
C THR A 58 -10.35 5.79 -15.17
N PRO A 59 -10.60 5.96 -16.49
CA PRO A 59 -9.63 5.55 -17.52
C PRO A 59 -8.24 6.18 -17.34
N THR A 60 -8.20 7.44 -16.87
CA THR A 60 -6.95 8.14 -16.54
C THR A 60 -6.21 7.44 -15.41
N ALA A 61 -6.89 7.13 -14.30
CA ALA A 61 -6.27 6.43 -13.17
C ALA A 61 -5.74 5.04 -13.56
N ILE A 62 -6.48 4.28 -14.38
CA ILE A 62 -6.00 2.99 -14.89
C ILE A 62 -4.76 3.16 -15.77
N SER A 63 -4.78 4.17 -16.65
CA SER A 63 -3.66 4.46 -17.56
C SER A 63 -2.41 4.89 -16.78
N GLU A 64 -2.58 5.71 -15.74
CA GLU A 64 -1.50 6.16 -14.86
C GLU A 64 -0.91 5.01 -14.05
N MET A 65 -1.75 4.16 -13.45
CA MET A 65 -1.30 2.95 -12.75
C MET A 65 -0.45 2.05 -13.65
N ILE A 66 -0.92 1.80 -14.89
CA ILE A 66 -0.16 1.00 -15.86
C ILE A 66 1.13 1.73 -16.26
N ALA A 67 1.05 3.04 -16.54
CA ALA A 67 2.20 3.83 -16.96
C ALA A 67 3.29 3.89 -15.87
N GLU A 68 2.92 4.01 -14.60
CA GLU A 68 3.83 4.02 -13.47
C GLU A 68 4.58 2.68 -13.36
N ILE A 69 3.87 1.56 -13.39
CA ILE A 69 4.46 0.21 -13.38
C ILE A 69 5.43 0.05 -14.57
N LEU A 70 5.00 0.40 -15.78
CA LEU A 70 5.80 0.26 -16.99
C LEU A 70 6.97 1.26 -17.06
N SER A 71 6.88 2.40 -16.36
CA SER A 71 7.93 3.43 -16.41
C SER A 71 9.26 2.92 -15.84
N ASN A 72 9.21 1.93 -14.94
CA ASN A 72 10.38 1.31 -14.33
C ASN A 72 11.04 0.25 -15.22
N ILE A 73 10.41 -0.13 -16.34
CA ILE A 73 10.90 -1.17 -17.25
C ILE A 73 11.55 -0.53 -18.47
N LYS A 74 12.88 -0.65 -18.55
CA LYS A 74 13.68 -0.07 -19.64
C LYS A 74 13.62 -0.89 -20.93
N ASP A 75 13.60 -2.22 -20.82
CA ASP A 75 13.58 -3.10 -22.00
C ASP A 75 12.19 -3.07 -22.68
N PRO A 76 12.11 -2.72 -23.98
CA PRO A 76 10.83 -2.62 -24.69
C PRO A 76 10.05 -3.93 -24.78
N ASN A 77 10.73 -5.08 -24.89
CA ASN A 77 10.07 -6.38 -25.01
C ASN A 77 9.45 -6.80 -23.68
N THR A 78 10.21 -6.70 -22.60
CA THR A 78 9.75 -6.89 -21.22
C THR A 78 8.61 -5.94 -20.89
N ARG A 79 8.71 -4.67 -21.30
CA ARG A 79 7.64 -3.68 -21.14
C ARG A 79 6.37 -4.07 -21.88
N SER A 80 6.49 -4.56 -23.12
CA SER A 80 5.35 -5.07 -23.88
C SER A 80 4.68 -6.25 -23.17
N LEU A 81 5.47 -7.16 -22.60
CA LEU A 81 4.97 -8.36 -21.94
C LEU A 81 4.30 -8.04 -20.60
N VAL A 82 4.88 -7.15 -19.81
CA VAL A 82 4.22 -6.65 -18.60
C VAL A 82 2.94 -5.88 -18.95
N SER A 83 2.93 -5.13 -20.05
CA SER A 83 1.70 -4.51 -20.55
C SER A 83 0.64 -5.56 -20.92
N GLU A 84 0.99 -6.61 -21.68
CA GLU A 84 0.08 -7.73 -21.97
C GLU A 84 -0.46 -8.38 -20.69
N PHE A 85 0.41 -8.56 -19.69
CA PHE A 85 0.06 -9.14 -18.40
C PHE A 85 -0.96 -8.29 -17.62
N LEU A 86 -0.71 -6.98 -17.52
CA LEU A 86 -1.59 -6.02 -16.85
C LEU A 86 -2.93 -5.85 -17.60
N ASN A 87 -2.95 -6.09 -18.91
CA ASN A 87 -4.14 -5.99 -19.75
C ASN A 87 -4.89 -7.33 -19.95
N GLY A 88 -4.37 -8.43 -19.42
CA GLY A 88 -4.78 -9.80 -19.79
C GLY A 88 -6.07 -10.33 -19.14
N ALA A 89 -6.99 -9.49 -18.68
CA ALA A 89 -8.29 -9.92 -18.10
C ALA A 89 -9.44 -9.90 -19.13
N SER A 90 -10.43 -10.78 -18.95
CA SER A 90 -11.68 -10.73 -19.73
C SER A 90 -12.51 -9.50 -19.35
N PRO A 91 -13.17 -8.81 -20.30
CA PRO A 91 -14.11 -7.72 -20.00
C PRO A 91 -15.28 -8.12 -19.09
N THR A 92 -15.58 -9.42 -18.98
CA THR A 92 -16.61 -9.97 -18.09
C THR A 92 -16.21 -10.00 -16.61
N ASP A 93 -14.92 -9.88 -16.34
CA ASP A 93 -14.32 -10.11 -15.02
C ASP A 93 -14.09 -8.81 -14.22
N VAL A 94 -14.75 -7.72 -14.62
CA VAL A 94 -14.58 -6.39 -14.02
C VAL A 94 -15.26 -6.29 -12.65
N PHE A 95 -14.58 -5.67 -11.70
CA PHE A 95 -15.13 -5.35 -10.38
C PHE A 95 -16.17 -4.24 -10.52
N LYS A 96 -17.37 -4.46 -10.01
CA LYS A 96 -18.48 -3.50 -10.05
C LYS A 96 -18.46 -2.56 -8.86
N THR A 97 -17.86 -2.98 -7.74
CA THR A 97 -17.76 -2.18 -6.53
C THR A 97 -16.35 -2.26 -5.93
N PRO A 98 -15.93 -1.25 -5.15
CA PRO A 98 -14.70 -1.30 -4.36
C PRO A 98 -14.61 -2.55 -3.48
N SER A 99 -15.69 -3.01 -2.86
CA SER A 99 -15.66 -4.24 -2.05
C SER A 99 -15.46 -5.52 -2.85
N GLU A 100 -15.84 -5.59 -4.14
CA GLU A 100 -15.46 -6.73 -5.00
C GLU A 100 -13.93 -6.77 -5.21
N ALA A 101 -13.30 -5.61 -5.42
CA ALA A 101 -11.85 -5.52 -5.52
C ALA A 101 -11.14 -5.87 -4.19
N GLN A 102 -11.65 -5.34 -3.07
CA GLN A 102 -11.13 -5.68 -1.74
C GLN A 102 -11.29 -7.18 -1.44
N SER A 103 -12.44 -7.77 -1.78
CA SER A 103 -12.68 -9.20 -1.62
C SER A 103 -11.72 -10.03 -2.47
N TYR A 104 -11.44 -9.61 -3.70
CA TYR A 104 -10.43 -10.25 -4.54
C TYR A 104 -9.04 -10.21 -3.89
N LEU A 105 -8.64 -9.06 -3.36
CA LEU A 105 -7.37 -8.92 -2.65
C LEU A 105 -7.29 -9.86 -1.43
N VAL A 106 -8.35 -9.93 -0.62
CA VAL A 106 -8.38 -10.78 0.58
C VAL A 106 -8.47 -12.27 0.26
N THR A 107 -9.23 -12.65 -0.76
CA THR A 107 -9.54 -14.08 -1.03
C THR A 107 -8.64 -14.72 -2.08
N LYS A 108 -7.94 -13.94 -2.89
CA LYS A 108 -7.03 -14.43 -3.95
C LYS A 108 -5.60 -14.00 -3.72
N VAL A 109 -5.37 -12.71 -3.50
CA VAL A 109 -4.00 -12.15 -3.44
C VAL A 109 -3.32 -12.44 -2.10
N LEU A 110 -3.96 -12.15 -0.97
CA LEU A 110 -3.39 -12.43 0.35
C LEU A 110 -3.03 -13.93 0.53
N PRO A 111 -3.91 -14.89 0.18
CA PRO A 111 -3.55 -16.31 0.26
C PRO A 111 -2.37 -16.68 -0.64
N ALA A 112 -2.29 -16.13 -1.86
CA ALA A 112 -1.15 -16.36 -2.75
C ALA A 112 0.16 -15.81 -2.15
N ILE A 113 0.11 -14.64 -1.51
CA ILE A 113 1.25 -14.06 -0.79
C ILE A 113 1.65 -14.93 0.41
N SER A 114 0.70 -15.34 1.24
CA SER A 114 0.97 -16.19 2.40
C SER A 114 1.56 -17.54 2.01
N GLU A 115 1.06 -18.15 0.94
CA GLU A 115 1.62 -19.40 0.41
C GLU A 115 3.04 -19.17 -0.14
N SER A 116 3.28 -18.05 -0.80
CA SER A 116 4.61 -17.69 -1.31
C SER A 116 5.62 -17.47 -0.19
N GLN A 117 5.21 -16.85 0.92
CA GLN A 117 6.05 -16.70 2.12
C GLN A 117 6.42 -18.06 2.71
N LYS A 118 5.46 -18.99 2.84
CA LYS A 118 5.75 -20.36 3.32
C LYS A 118 6.76 -21.08 2.44
N ARG A 119 6.67 -20.91 1.12
CA ARG A 119 7.60 -21.51 0.16
C ARG A 119 8.99 -20.89 0.25
N LEU A 120 9.07 -19.57 0.41
CA LEU A 120 10.36 -18.90 0.61
C LEU A 120 11.00 -19.29 1.94
N ALA A 121 10.23 -19.52 3.01
CA ALA A 121 10.77 -20.04 4.26
C ALA A 121 11.52 -21.37 4.04
N LYS A 122 10.96 -22.31 3.26
CA LYS A 122 11.65 -23.56 2.89
C LYS A 122 12.93 -23.34 2.08
N VAL A 123 12.93 -22.32 1.21
CA VAL A 123 14.12 -21.95 0.44
C VAL A 123 15.22 -21.43 1.38
N LEU A 124 14.82 -20.65 2.38
CA LEU A 124 15.73 -20.01 3.34
C LEU A 124 16.34 -20.98 4.34
N ASP A 125 15.74 -22.16 4.55
CA ASP A 125 16.34 -23.27 5.31
C ASP A 125 17.62 -23.81 4.63
N ASN A 126 17.84 -23.52 3.34
CA ASN A 126 19.06 -23.86 2.62
C ASN A 126 19.98 -22.64 2.46
N PRO A 127 21.03 -22.48 3.30
CA PRO A 127 21.94 -21.33 3.25
C PRO A 127 22.80 -21.26 1.98
N HIS A 128 22.83 -22.33 1.19
CA HIS A 128 23.56 -22.40 -0.08
C HIS A 128 22.62 -22.33 -1.29
N PHE A 129 21.37 -21.91 -1.09
CA PHE A 129 20.41 -21.77 -2.17
C PHE A 129 20.93 -20.81 -3.25
N SER A 130 20.84 -21.26 -4.50
CA SER A 130 21.16 -20.47 -5.68
C SER A 130 20.45 -21.04 -6.90
N VAL A 131 19.85 -20.16 -7.69
CA VAL A 131 19.26 -20.50 -9.00
C VAL A 131 19.73 -19.50 -10.04
N THR A 132 20.08 -20.01 -11.22
CA THR A 132 20.41 -19.16 -12.36
C THR A 132 19.23 -19.15 -13.33
N PHE A 133 18.60 -17.99 -13.47
CA PHE A 133 17.53 -17.77 -14.41
C PHE A 133 18.09 -17.26 -15.73
N ASN A 134 17.81 -17.96 -16.82
CA ASN A 134 18.16 -17.52 -18.17
C ASN A 134 16.96 -16.79 -18.80
N TYR A 135 17.18 -15.54 -19.22
CA TYR A 135 16.18 -14.71 -19.88
C TYR A 135 16.64 -14.22 -21.26
N ASP A 136 17.57 -14.95 -21.89
CA ASP A 136 18.08 -14.69 -23.25
C ASP A 136 16.98 -14.43 -24.29
N SER A 137 15.82 -15.04 -24.12
CA SER A 137 14.66 -14.96 -25.00
C SER A 137 13.63 -13.88 -24.62
N TRP A 138 13.83 -13.12 -23.55
CA TRP A 138 12.90 -12.07 -23.08
C TRP A 138 13.01 -10.76 -23.88
N GLY A 139 13.91 -10.67 -24.87
CA GLY A 139 14.00 -9.55 -25.80
C GLY A 139 14.89 -9.83 -27.01
N ARG A 140 14.67 -9.15 -28.15
CA ARG A 140 15.49 -9.33 -29.35
C ARG A 140 16.92 -8.87 -29.12
N GLY A 141 17.84 -9.83 -29.17
CA GLY A 141 19.21 -9.58 -29.62
C GLY A 141 20.21 -10.33 -28.78
N ARG A 142 20.82 -11.37 -29.37
CA ARG A 142 22.22 -11.66 -29.07
C ARG A 142 22.93 -10.31 -29.07
N ASN A 143 23.44 -9.86 -27.93
CA ASN A 143 24.46 -8.84 -27.93
C ASN A 143 25.54 -9.32 -28.93
N TRP A 144 26.05 -8.41 -29.77
CA TRP A 144 27.07 -8.69 -30.80
C TRP A 144 28.30 -9.46 -30.25
N TYR A 145 28.43 -9.53 -28.91
CA TYR A 145 29.48 -10.22 -28.15
C TYR A 145 29.08 -11.58 -27.52
N GLY A 146 27.90 -12.15 -27.81
CA GLY A 146 27.57 -13.53 -27.41
C GLY A 146 27.43 -13.80 -25.90
N ARG A 147 27.23 -12.76 -25.07
CA ARG A 147 26.92 -12.95 -23.64
C ARG A 147 25.50 -13.46 -23.47
N ARG A 148 25.34 -14.56 -22.72
CA ARG A 148 24.05 -15.03 -22.20
C ARG A 148 23.60 -14.07 -21.10
N ASN A 149 22.37 -13.57 -21.21
CA ASN A 149 21.68 -12.78 -20.21
C ASN A 149 21.08 -13.75 -19.19
N SER A 150 21.85 -14.02 -18.14
CA SER A 150 21.44 -14.85 -17.03
C SER A 150 21.66 -14.11 -15.72
N VAL A 151 20.75 -14.32 -14.78
CA VAL A 151 20.83 -13.73 -13.44
C VAL A 151 20.81 -14.85 -12.42
N THR A 152 21.77 -14.82 -11.51
CA THR A 152 21.79 -15.73 -10.37
C THR A 152 21.09 -15.05 -9.21
N LEU A 153 20.11 -15.75 -8.65
CA LEU A 153 19.36 -15.37 -7.47
C LEU A 153 19.74 -16.34 -6.36
N ASP A 154 20.26 -15.81 -5.27
CA ASP A 154 20.77 -16.57 -4.13
C ASP A 154 19.86 -16.46 -2.90
N HIS A 155 20.36 -16.97 -1.78
CA HIS A 155 19.68 -16.93 -0.48
C HIS A 155 19.29 -15.50 -0.05
N ALA A 156 20.13 -14.50 -0.31
CA ALA A 156 19.83 -13.12 0.02
C ALA A 156 18.70 -12.56 -0.86
N GLU A 157 18.66 -12.91 -2.15
CA GLU A 157 17.53 -12.54 -3.01
C GLU A 157 16.23 -13.26 -2.62
N ALA A 158 16.29 -14.52 -2.18
CA ALA A 158 15.12 -15.22 -1.64
C ALA A 158 14.57 -14.55 -0.37
N HIS A 159 15.46 -14.13 0.54
CA HIS A 159 15.06 -13.46 1.77
C HIS A 159 14.45 -12.08 1.47
N SER A 160 15.04 -11.37 0.51
CA SER A 160 14.52 -10.11 0.00
C SER A 160 13.10 -10.24 -0.55
N ALA A 161 12.87 -11.28 -1.36
CA ALA A 161 11.54 -11.55 -1.90
C ALA A 161 10.53 -11.83 -0.79
N GLU A 162 10.91 -12.61 0.22
CA GLU A 162 10.03 -12.95 1.36
C GLU A 162 9.58 -11.69 2.11
N LEU A 163 10.51 -10.79 2.40
CA LEU A 163 10.22 -9.57 3.13
C LEU A 163 9.45 -8.55 2.27
N GLY A 164 9.75 -8.47 0.97
CA GLY A 164 8.96 -7.70 0.02
C GLY A 164 7.50 -8.15 -0.01
N LEU A 165 7.26 -9.46 0.03
CA LEU A 165 5.92 -10.04 0.13
C LEU A 165 5.23 -9.72 1.46
N LYS A 166 5.95 -9.68 2.59
CA LYS A 166 5.39 -9.18 3.87
C LYS A 166 4.93 -7.73 3.73
N GLY A 167 5.71 -6.87 3.08
CA GLY A 167 5.32 -5.49 2.80
C GLY A 167 4.04 -5.36 1.95
N VAL A 168 3.93 -6.15 0.88
CA VAL A 168 2.72 -6.18 0.05
C VAL A 168 1.51 -6.70 0.84
N ALA A 169 1.67 -7.74 1.66
CA ALA A 169 0.61 -8.26 2.51
C ALA A 169 0.10 -7.19 3.49
N THR A 170 1.02 -6.47 4.16
CA THR A 170 0.70 -5.36 5.06
C THR A 170 -0.11 -4.28 4.34
N TYR A 171 0.32 -3.87 3.13
CA TYR A 171 -0.42 -2.88 2.36
C TYR A 171 -1.84 -3.34 2.00
N VAL A 172 -2.00 -4.59 1.56
CA VAL A 172 -3.32 -5.16 1.25
C VAL A 172 -4.21 -5.23 2.49
N LYS A 173 -3.66 -5.63 3.66
CA LYS A 173 -4.39 -5.66 4.94
C LYS A 173 -4.94 -4.27 5.31
N ILE A 174 -4.15 -3.21 5.13
CA ILE A 174 -4.59 -1.81 5.36
C ILE A 174 -5.72 -1.44 4.40
N LEU A 175 -5.53 -1.65 3.09
CA LEU A 175 -6.49 -1.27 2.05
C LEU A 175 -7.85 -1.97 2.16
N THR A 176 -7.86 -3.17 2.76
CA THR A 176 -9.05 -4.02 2.85
C THR A 176 -9.72 -3.95 4.21
N ALA A 177 -9.16 -3.20 5.17
CA ALA A 177 -9.67 -3.14 6.53
C ALA A 177 -11.04 -2.46 6.65
N TYR A 178 -11.32 -1.45 5.82
CA TYR A 178 -12.56 -0.66 5.86
C TYR A 178 -13.36 -0.76 4.56
N ASN A 179 -14.68 -0.71 4.65
CA ASN A 179 -15.55 -0.75 3.48
C ASN A 179 -15.45 0.55 2.67
N LEU A 180 -15.27 0.42 1.35
CA LEU A 180 -15.09 1.54 0.44
C LEU A 180 -16.21 1.67 -0.61
N ASP A 181 -17.34 0.98 -0.46
CA ASP A 181 -18.34 0.89 -1.54
C ASP A 181 -18.98 2.24 -1.91
N ALA A 182 -19.13 3.15 -0.96
CA ALA A 182 -19.69 4.48 -1.22
C ALA A 182 -18.70 5.44 -1.89
N SER A 183 -17.42 5.07 -2.01
CA SER A 183 -16.39 5.96 -2.57
C SER A 183 -16.74 6.44 -3.98
N MET A 184 -17.37 5.61 -4.81
CA MET A 184 -17.77 6.00 -6.17
C MET A 184 -18.91 7.01 -6.16
N ALA A 185 -19.95 6.77 -5.36
CA ALA A 185 -21.09 7.67 -5.23
C ALA A 185 -20.65 9.04 -4.70
N LEU A 186 -19.80 9.04 -3.68
CA LEU A 186 -19.23 10.28 -3.11
C LEU A 186 -18.33 11.00 -4.10
N ARG A 187 -17.47 10.28 -4.84
CA ARG A 187 -16.68 10.88 -5.93
C ARG A 187 -17.59 11.57 -6.93
N ASP A 188 -18.61 10.88 -7.42
CA ASP A 188 -19.51 11.41 -8.45
C ASP A 188 -20.34 12.60 -7.93
N GLU A 189 -20.69 12.62 -6.64
CA GLU A 189 -21.39 13.75 -5.99
C GLU A 189 -20.53 15.03 -5.94
N TYR A 190 -19.23 14.90 -5.70
CA TYR A 190 -18.31 16.02 -5.51
C TYR A 190 -17.45 16.36 -6.74
N TYR A 191 -17.40 15.49 -7.75
CA TYR A 191 -16.60 15.70 -8.94
C TYR A 191 -17.01 16.99 -9.66
N GLY A 192 -16.04 17.88 -9.88
CA GLY A 192 -16.27 19.17 -10.55
C GLY A 192 -16.92 20.26 -9.70
N ARG A 193 -17.14 20.02 -8.39
CA ARG A 193 -17.62 21.08 -7.48
C ARG A 193 -16.46 21.97 -7.03
N GLU A 194 -16.54 23.27 -7.30
CA GLU A 194 -15.52 24.24 -6.91
C GLU A 194 -15.52 24.57 -5.40
N LYS A 195 -16.68 24.45 -4.74
CA LYS A 195 -16.83 24.78 -3.31
C LYS A 195 -17.70 23.73 -2.63
N THR A 196 -17.11 23.02 -1.69
CA THR A 196 -17.81 22.08 -0.79
C THR A 196 -17.36 22.36 0.63
N THR A 197 -18.31 22.48 1.55
CA THR A 197 -18.04 22.69 2.97
C THR A 197 -17.75 21.37 3.67
N PHE A 198 -17.01 21.41 4.80
CA PHE A 198 -16.71 20.20 5.57
C PHE A 198 -18.00 19.56 6.13
N LYS A 199 -18.99 20.38 6.51
CA LYS A 199 -20.31 19.92 6.90
C LYS A 199 -20.98 19.07 5.83
N GLU A 200 -21.03 19.57 4.59
CA GLU A 200 -21.65 18.84 3.47
C GLU A 200 -20.97 17.48 3.23
N VAL A 201 -19.64 17.44 3.31
CA VAL A 201 -18.87 16.18 3.20
C VAL A 201 -19.24 15.25 4.34
N ALA A 202 -19.11 15.69 5.60
CA ALA A 202 -19.39 14.86 6.76
C ALA A 202 -20.83 14.33 6.78
N GLU A 203 -21.82 15.14 6.40
CA GLU A 203 -23.21 14.72 6.26
C GLU A 203 -23.39 13.70 5.14
N SER A 204 -22.71 13.86 4.01
CA SER A 204 -22.83 12.91 2.90
C SER A 204 -22.13 11.59 3.19
N LEU A 205 -21.00 11.61 3.90
CA LEU A 205 -20.40 10.39 4.45
C LEU A 205 -21.38 9.63 5.35
N LYS A 206 -22.11 10.34 6.22
CA LYS A 206 -23.10 9.76 7.13
C LYS A 206 -24.34 9.17 6.41
N LYS A 207 -24.65 9.61 5.18
CA LYS A 207 -25.72 8.99 4.35
C LYS A 207 -25.38 7.56 3.92
N HIS A 208 -24.13 7.12 4.07
CA HIS A 208 -23.68 5.78 3.71
C HIS A 208 -23.27 5.01 4.98
N PRO A 209 -24.20 4.29 5.64
CA PRO A 209 -23.95 3.66 6.95
C PRO A 209 -22.74 2.72 6.96
N LYS A 210 -22.57 1.94 5.89
CA LYS A 210 -21.48 0.96 5.75
C LYS A 210 -20.15 1.58 5.31
N PHE A 211 -20.12 2.81 4.82
CA PHE A 211 -18.87 3.37 4.30
C PHE A 211 -17.89 3.66 5.43
N LEU A 212 -16.61 3.32 5.29
CA LEU A 212 -15.59 3.48 6.33
C LEU A 212 -15.87 2.74 7.65
N THR A 213 -16.76 1.73 7.63
CA THR A 213 -16.87 0.77 8.73
C THR A 213 -15.88 -0.37 8.52
N LEU A 214 -15.39 -0.98 9.61
CA LEU A 214 -14.52 -2.14 9.52
C LEU A 214 -15.20 -3.28 8.76
N ASN A 215 -14.45 -3.89 7.83
CA ASN A 215 -14.83 -5.12 7.17
C ASN A 215 -14.65 -6.32 8.11
N GLU A 216 -15.29 -7.43 7.77
CA GLU A 216 -15.06 -8.71 8.44
C GLU A 216 -13.57 -9.09 8.36
N GLY A 217 -12.97 -9.44 9.51
CA GLY A 217 -11.53 -9.70 9.61
C GLY A 217 -10.63 -8.46 9.50
N GLY A 218 -11.18 -7.27 9.24
CA GLY A 218 -10.43 -6.01 9.11
C GLY A 218 -9.67 -5.65 10.38
N ALA A 219 -10.28 -5.86 11.56
CA ALA A 219 -9.62 -5.62 12.84
C ALA A 219 -8.39 -6.51 13.06
N GLU A 220 -8.53 -7.82 12.82
CA GLU A 220 -7.42 -8.77 12.94
C GLU A 220 -6.33 -8.50 11.90
N ASN A 221 -6.71 -8.12 10.68
CA ASN A 221 -5.77 -7.71 9.63
C ASN A 221 -4.93 -6.51 10.08
N LEU A 222 -5.55 -5.46 10.62
CA LEU A 222 -4.82 -4.29 11.12
C LEU A 222 -3.94 -4.64 12.32
N LYS A 223 -4.45 -5.43 13.27
CA LYS A 223 -3.71 -5.86 14.45
C LYS A 223 -2.46 -6.67 14.09
N SER A 224 -2.55 -7.55 13.09
CA SER A 224 -1.40 -8.34 12.64
C SER A 224 -0.24 -7.49 12.11
N ILE A 225 -0.48 -6.24 11.70
CA ILE A 225 0.57 -5.32 11.23
C ILE A 225 1.53 -4.96 12.37
N LEU A 226 1.07 -4.96 13.63
CA LEU A 226 1.94 -4.71 14.78
C LEU A 226 3.01 -5.79 14.93
N THR A 227 2.74 -7.01 14.46
CA THR A 227 3.69 -8.13 14.49
C THR A 227 4.49 -8.20 13.19
N ASP A 228 3.81 -8.16 12.04
CA ASP A 228 4.42 -8.41 10.74
C ASP A 228 5.09 -7.16 10.13
N GLY A 229 4.69 -5.96 10.57
CA GLY A 229 5.08 -4.69 9.96
C GLY A 229 6.55 -4.34 10.17
N SER A 230 7.10 -4.64 11.35
CA SER A 230 8.52 -4.38 11.64
C SER A 230 9.44 -5.21 10.73
N ASP A 231 9.16 -6.51 10.60
CA ASP A 231 9.87 -7.41 9.67
C ASP A 231 9.78 -6.91 8.22
N ALA A 232 8.60 -6.49 7.80
CA ALA A 232 8.39 -5.96 6.45
C ALA A 232 9.23 -4.70 6.20
N ILE A 233 9.26 -3.76 7.15
CA ILE A 233 10.04 -2.52 7.05
C ILE A 233 11.54 -2.83 7.00
N GLU A 234 12.03 -3.70 7.89
CA GLU A 234 13.45 -4.05 7.94
C GLU A 234 13.90 -4.69 6.62
N GLY A 235 13.10 -5.58 6.07
CA GLY A 235 13.41 -6.16 4.77
C GLY A 235 13.34 -5.20 3.61
N LEU A 236 12.39 -4.26 3.60
CA LEU A 236 12.36 -3.19 2.60
C LEU A 236 13.61 -2.30 2.70
N LYS A 237 14.16 -2.05 3.91
CA LYS A 237 15.44 -1.34 4.07
C LYS A 237 16.60 -2.14 3.48
N ILE A 238 16.65 -3.45 3.72
CA ILE A 238 17.69 -4.34 3.15
C ILE A 238 17.62 -4.31 1.62
N ILE A 239 16.42 -4.48 1.05
CA ILE A 239 16.17 -4.39 -0.40
C ILE A 239 16.64 -3.03 -0.94
N ALA A 240 16.24 -1.93 -0.31
CA ALA A 240 16.65 -0.61 -0.76
C ALA A 240 18.16 -0.41 -0.73
N ASN A 241 18.84 -0.89 0.31
CA ASN A 241 20.29 -0.85 0.42
C ASN A 241 20.98 -1.64 -0.70
N MET A 242 20.48 -2.83 -1.04
CA MET A 242 21.01 -3.61 -2.17
C MET A 242 20.81 -2.90 -3.52
N LEU A 243 19.63 -2.30 -3.72
CA LEU A 243 19.31 -1.55 -4.94
C LEU A 243 20.13 -0.25 -5.05
N ASN A 244 20.50 0.38 -3.93
CA ASN A 244 21.31 1.59 -3.91
C ASN A 244 22.79 1.32 -4.22
N LYS A 245 23.37 0.24 -3.68
CA LYS A 245 24.77 -0.16 -3.91
C LYS A 245 25.06 -0.61 -5.34
N SER A 246 24.02 -0.96 -6.11
CA SER A 246 24.15 -1.47 -7.49
C SER A 246 24.49 -0.42 -8.55
N ARG A 247 24.88 0.81 -8.18
CA ARG A 247 25.20 1.90 -9.13
C ARG A 247 26.61 1.87 -9.72
N GLU A 248 27.52 1.04 -9.20
CA GLU A 248 28.90 0.93 -9.69
C GLU A 248 29.12 -0.46 -10.31
N GLY A 249 29.03 -0.55 -11.64
CA GLY A 249 29.73 -1.54 -12.50
C GLY A 249 29.46 -3.05 -12.37
N ASP A 250 29.10 -3.58 -11.20
CA ASP A 250 29.21 -5.01 -10.89
C ASP A 250 27.90 -5.80 -10.99
N ARG A 251 26.77 -5.13 -11.25
CA ARG A 251 25.46 -5.79 -11.44
C ARG A 251 24.76 -5.30 -12.70
N HIS A 252 25.42 -5.45 -13.85
CA HIS A 252 24.87 -5.07 -15.16
C HIS A 252 23.58 -5.82 -15.57
N ASP A 253 23.20 -6.88 -14.84
CA ASP A 253 22.10 -7.79 -15.17
C ASP A 253 20.97 -7.83 -14.12
N ASN A 254 20.81 -6.79 -13.29
CA ASN A 254 19.77 -6.76 -12.27
C ASN A 254 18.34 -6.77 -12.87
N ILE A 255 17.54 -7.77 -12.46
CA ILE A 255 16.10 -7.85 -12.76
C ILE A 255 15.32 -6.68 -12.14
N LEU A 256 15.76 -6.21 -10.96
CA LEU A 256 15.14 -5.08 -10.27
C LEU A 256 15.87 -3.78 -10.60
N PRO A 257 15.18 -2.75 -11.13
CA PRO A 257 15.83 -1.49 -11.46
C PRO A 257 16.30 -0.79 -10.17
N PRO A 258 17.55 -0.28 -10.13
CA PRO A 258 18.01 0.54 -9.00
C PRO A 258 17.24 1.86 -8.95
N PHE A 259 17.28 2.54 -7.81
CA PHE A 259 16.68 3.88 -7.67
C PHE A 259 17.20 4.84 -8.75
N ARG A 260 16.27 5.55 -9.42
CA ARG A 260 16.61 6.43 -10.55
C ARG A 260 17.39 7.67 -10.09
N SER A 261 17.24 8.08 -8.85
CA SER A 261 18.00 9.18 -8.24
C SER A 261 18.35 8.88 -6.78
N LYS A 262 19.36 9.57 -6.24
CA LYS A 262 19.66 9.55 -4.80
C LYS A 262 18.50 10.09 -3.97
N HIS A 263 17.74 11.03 -4.53
CA HIS A 263 16.55 11.60 -3.90
C HIS A 263 15.45 10.54 -3.71
N GLN A 264 15.14 9.76 -4.75
CA GLN A 264 14.16 8.68 -4.65
C GLN A 264 14.53 7.64 -3.58
N TYR A 265 15.82 7.29 -3.50
CA TYR A 265 16.30 6.41 -2.43
C TYR A 265 16.14 7.05 -1.05
N ALA A 266 16.53 8.32 -0.90
CA ALA A 266 16.41 9.04 0.37
C ALA A 266 14.94 9.15 0.82
N ASP A 267 14.03 9.49 -0.09
CA ASP A 267 12.59 9.60 0.19
C ASP A 267 12.01 8.24 0.60
N PHE A 268 12.39 7.17 -0.11
CA PHE A 268 11.98 5.81 0.23
C PHE A 268 12.47 5.40 1.62
N MET A 269 13.75 5.61 1.91
CA MET A 269 14.34 5.29 3.22
C MET A 269 13.73 6.14 4.34
N GLN A 270 13.47 7.42 4.10
CA GLN A 270 12.80 8.30 5.07
C GLN A 270 11.39 7.79 5.38
N GLY A 271 10.65 7.33 4.37
CA GLY A 271 9.34 6.69 4.57
C GLY A 271 9.42 5.44 5.45
N LEU A 272 10.44 4.60 5.26
CA LEU A 272 10.67 3.42 6.10
C LEU A 272 11.10 3.76 7.53
N VAL A 273 11.90 4.81 7.72
CA VAL A 273 12.25 5.32 9.06
C VAL A 273 10.98 5.79 9.77
N TRP A 274 10.17 6.62 9.10
CA TRP A 274 8.92 7.10 9.67
C TRP A 274 7.94 5.95 9.99
N ALA A 275 7.81 4.96 9.10
CA ALA A 275 7.02 3.76 9.38
C ALA A 275 7.54 2.97 10.59
N THR A 276 8.87 2.95 10.81
CA THR A 276 9.48 2.31 11.99
C THR A 276 9.08 3.06 13.26
N GLU A 277 9.18 4.39 13.25
CA GLU A 277 8.80 5.25 14.38
C GLU A 277 7.33 5.11 14.72
N VAL A 278 6.46 5.11 13.71
CA VAL A 278 5.00 4.90 13.83
C VAL A 278 4.67 3.55 14.48
N LEU A 279 5.39 2.48 14.14
CA LEU A 279 5.17 1.15 14.73
C LEU A 279 5.86 0.95 16.09
N ALA A 280 6.80 1.81 16.46
CA ALA A 280 7.49 1.73 17.75
C ALA A 280 6.58 2.18 18.93
N GLY A 281 5.45 2.84 18.64
CA GLY A 281 4.47 3.27 19.63
C GLY A 281 4.30 4.78 19.68
N PRO A 282 3.90 5.33 20.84
CA PRO A 282 3.73 6.76 21.01
C PRO A 282 5.00 7.56 20.68
N MET A 283 4.85 8.62 19.89
CA MET A 283 5.93 9.52 19.50
C MET A 283 5.52 10.99 19.70
N GLU A 284 6.51 11.82 20.03
CA GLU A 284 6.35 13.26 20.13
C GLU A 284 6.39 13.89 18.74
N ILE A 285 5.33 14.63 18.36
CA ILE A 285 5.25 15.37 17.11
C ILE A 285 5.34 16.87 17.42
N PRO A 286 6.42 17.55 17.02
CA PRO A 286 6.53 18.99 17.18
C PRO A 286 5.62 19.71 16.16
N MET A 287 4.88 20.71 16.65
CA MET A 287 4.07 21.63 15.89
C MET A 287 4.64 23.03 16.05
N GLU A 288 5.06 23.66 14.96
CA GLU A 288 5.69 24.99 15.01
C GLU A 288 4.98 26.00 14.13
N LYS A 289 4.72 27.19 14.69
CA LYS A 289 4.23 28.34 13.93
C LYS A 289 4.68 29.66 14.57
N ASN A 290 5.16 30.58 13.73
CA ASN A 290 5.52 31.95 14.12
C ASN A 290 6.45 32.00 15.36
N GLY A 291 7.39 31.06 15.48
CA GLY A 291 8.32 30.97 16.60
C GLY A 291 7.74 30.39 17.91
N LYS A 292 6.47 29.97 17.93
CA LYS A 292 5.88 29.15 18.99
C LYS A 292 5.97 27.68 18.59
N SER A 293 6.31 26.83 19.56
CA SER A 293 6.37 25.38 19.40
C SER A 293 5.49 24.70 20.45
N LYS A 294 4.78 23.65 20.03
CA LYS A 294 4.06 22.71 20.89
C LYS A 294 4.47 21.31 20.50
N VAL A 295 4.40 20.39 21.45
CA VAL A 295 4.62 18.97 21.19
C VAL A 295 3.34 18.25 21.54
N ILE A 296 2.83 17.46 20.61
CA ILE A 296 1.72 16.54 20.84
C ILE A 296 2.25 15.12 20.93
N LEU A 297 1.61 14.27 21.72
CA LEU A 297 1.88 12.84 21.74
C LEU A 297 0.95 12.15 20.74
N ALA A 298 1.51 11.43 19.78
CA ALA A 298 0.75 10.66 18.79
C ALA A 298 1.08 9.16 18.89
N ASP A 299 0.08 8.30 18.92
CA ASP A 299 0.21 6.85 18.96
C ASP A 299 -0.61 6.19 17.86
N PHE A 300 -0.01 6.04 16.67
CA PHE A 300 -0.67 5.38 15.55
C PHE A 300 -0.85 3.87 15.77
N THR A 301 -0.13 3.25 16.70
CA THR A 301 -0.32 1.84 17.03
C THR A 301 -1.66 1.57 17.69
N ALA A 302 -2.27 2.58 18.34
CA ALA A 302 -3.61 2.51 18.89
C ALA A 302 -4.65 2.11 17.82
N MET A 303 -4.56 2.67 16.62
CA MET A 303 -5.44 2.36 15.48
C MET A 303 -5.23 0.96 14.89
N LEU A 304 -4.04 0.38 15.10
CA LEU A 304 -3.76 -0.99 14.67
C LEU A 304 -4.20 -1.99 15.74
N ALA A 305 -3.97 -1.67 17.02
CA ALA A 305 -4.31 -2.54 18.15
C ALA A 305 -5.82 -2.61 18.41
N ASN A 306 -6.48 -1.44 18.37
CA ASN A 306 -7.90 -1.27 18.66
C ASN A 306 -8.54 -0.38 17.56
N PRO A 307 -8.69 -0.90 16.33
CA PRO A 307 -9.20 -0.11 15.22
C PRO A 307 -10.64 0.35 15.48
N VAL A 308 -10.91 1.61 15.13
CA VAL A 308 -12.23 2.23 15.27
C VAL A 308 -13.23 1.51 14.36
N GLN A 309 -14.34 1.05 14.91
CA GLN A 309 -15.36 0.29 14.15
C GLN A 309 -15.96 1.08 12.98
N ASP A 310 -16.12 2.39 13.15
CA ASP A 310 -16.62 3.30 12.14
C ASP A 310 -15.79 4.59 12.16
N LEU A 311 -14.94 4.81 11.15
CA LEU A 311 -14.09 6.02 11.12
C LEU A 311 -14.91 7.31 11.08
N LYS A 312 -16.18 7.24 10.65
CA LYS A 312 -17.09 8.39 10.65
C LYS A 312 -17.41 8.87 12.07
N SER A 313 -17.20 8.05 13.11
CA SER A 313 -17.40 8.46 14.51
C SER A 313 -16.39 9.51 14.99
N MET A 314 -15.28 9.67 14.27
CA MET A 314 -14.26 10.70 14.54
C MET A 314 -14.59 12.04 13.87
N LEU A 315 -15.66 12.12 13.05
CA LEU A 315 -16.07 13.36 12.41
C LEU A 315 -16.83 14.27 13.39
N PRO A 316 -16.81 15.61 13.18
CA PRO A 316 -17.60 16.51 14.00
C PRO A 316 -19.11 16.20 13.95
N THR A 317 -19.79 16.49 15.05
CA THR A 317 -21.26 16.44 15.16
C THR A 317 -21.89 17.80 14.88
N GLU A 318 -21.18 18.89 15.20
CA GLU A 318 -21.64 20.25 15.01
C GLU A 318 -20.64 21.07 14.20
N PHE A 319 -21.15 22.05 13.47
CA PHE A 319 -20.37 22.93 12.60
C PHE A 319 -20.71 24.39 12.88
N ASP A 320 -19.83 25.28 12.47
CA ASP A 320 -20.10 26.71 12.48
C ASP A 320 -21.16 27.13 11.45
N GLU A 321 -21.60 28.39 11.51
CA GLU A 321 -22.65 28.92 10.63
C GLU A 321 -22.31 28.81 9.15
N THR A 322 -21.00 28.81 8.83
CA THR A 322 -20.52 28.65 7.45
C THR A 322 -20.43 27.19 7.00
N GLY A 323 -20.61 26.23 7.92
CA GLY A 323 -20.42 24.79 7.66
C GLY A 323 -18.96 24.41 7.38
N LYS A 324 -18.02 25.37 7.48
CA LYS A 324 -16.63 25.18 7.10
C LYS A 324 -15.82 24.51 8.21
N TYR A 325 -16.16 24.79 9.47
CA TYR A 325 -15.38 24.34 10.62
C TYR A 325 -16.21 23.44 11.53
N GLY A 326 -15.64 22.32 11.97
CA GLY A 326 -16.21 21.49 13.04
C GLY A 326 -16.09 22.19 14.39
N LYS A 327 -17.18 22.28 15.13
CA LYS A 327 -17.24 22.83 16.50
C LYS A 327 -17.06 21.75 17.55
N THR A 328 -17.87 20.70 17.44
CA THR A 328 -17.97 19.65 18.46
C THR A 328 -17.47 18.34 17.89
N TRP A 329 -16.44 17.77 18.54
CA TRP A 329 -15.80 16.51 18.17
C TRP A 329 -16.12 15.48 19.23
N THR A 330 -16.66 14.33 18.81
CA THR A 330 -17.08 13.24 19.71
C THR A 330 -15.92 12.49 20.34
N ASP A 331 -14.77 12.45 19.65
CA ASP A 331 -13.56 11.79 20.12
C ASP A 331 -12.35 12.67 19.84
N LEU A 332 -11.86 13.32 20.89
CA LEU A 332 -10.67 14.17 20.83
C LEU A 332 -9.37 13.36 20.73
N THR A 333 -9.41 12.07 21.07
CA THR A 333 -8.25 11.18 20.96
C THR A 333 -8.07 10.62 19.56
N PHE A 334 -9.07 10.79 18.69
CA PHE A 334 -9.09 10.27 17.32
C PHE A 334 -8.78 8.76 17.28
N GLY A 335 -9.55 7.96 18.00
CA GLY A 335 -9.35 6.51 18.11
C GLY A 335 -8.09 6.14 18.89
N GLY A 336 -7.68 6.98 19.85
CA GLY A 336 -6.44 6.79 20.61
C GLY A 336 -5.16 7.25 19.90
N MET A 337 -5.24 7.75 18.65
CA MET A 337 -4.07 8.28 17.94
C MET A 337 -3.43 9.49 18.62
N VAL A 338 -4.20 10.25 19.39
CA VAL A 338 -3.72 11.37 20.19
C VAL A 338 -4.14 11.10 21.63
N PRO A 339 -3.36 10.33 22.41
CA PRO A 339 -3.79 9.85 23.72
C PRO A 339 -4.23 10.96 24.68
N ASN A 340 -3.62 12.14 24.57
CA ASN A 340 -3.91 13.30 25.40
C ASN A 340 -5.15 14.10 24.95
N GLY A 341 -5.69 13.81 23.76
CA GLY A 341 -6.79 14.56 23.16
C GLY A 341 -6.49 16.04 22.91
N ASP A 342 -5.22 16.43 22.87
CA ASP A 342 -4.74 17.81 22.88
C ASP A 342 -4.39 18.35 21.49
N LEU A 343 -4.66 17.60 20.41
CA LEU A 343 -4.37 18.03 19.04
C LEU A 343 -5.07 19.34 18.70
N LEU A 344 -6.38 19.42 18.96
CA LEU A 344 -7.18 20.59 18.61
C LEU A 344 -6.85 21.80 19.50
N SER A 345 -6.63 21.60 20.80
CA SER A 345 -6.24 22.70 21.70
C SER A 345 -4.82 23.19 21.41
N SER A 346 -3.86 22.30 21.19
CA SER A 346 -2.48 22.65 20.81
C SER A 346 -2.43 23.40 19.48
N TYR A 347 -3.24 22.98 18.51
CA TYR A 347 -3.45 23.72 17.29
C TYR A 347 -4.00 25.12 17.59
N CYS A 348 -5.03 25.24 18.40
CA CYS A 348 -5.66 26.52 18.68
C CYS A 348 -4.80 27.52 19.47
N GLU A 349 -3.80 27.04 20.20
CA GLU A 349 -2.81 27.91 20.85
C GLU A 349 -1.73 28.45 19.88
N LEU A 350 -1.43 27.67 18.83
CA LEU A 350 -0.44 28.02 17.81
C LEU A 350 -1.00 28.87 16.67
N TYR A 351 -2.28 28.66 16.33
CA TYR A 351 -2.96 29.26 15.19
C TYR A 351 -4.05 30.22 15.68
N LYS A 352 -4.08 31.47 15.19
CA LYS A 352 -5.14 32.42 15.58
C LYS A 352 -6.50 31.96 15.04
N ASP A 353 -7.58 32.32 15.73
CA ASP A 353 -8.95 32.13 15.25
C ASP A 353 -9.12 32.59 13.80
N GLY A 354 -9.54 31.67 12.92
CA GLY A 354 -9.78 31.96 11.50
C GLY A 354 -8.53 32.00 10.61
N GLU A 355 -7.32 31.74 11.14
CA GLU A 355 -6.17 31.46 10.29
C GLU A 355 -6.34 30.07 9.65
N PRO A 356 -6.37 29.97 8.31
CA PRO A 356 -6.49 28.68 7.65
C PRO A 356 -5.21 27.90 7.89
N SER A 357 -5.32 26.79 8.61
CA SER A 357 -4.24 25.82 8.72
C SER A 357 -4.75 24.45 8.32
N ARG A 358 -3.99 23.86 7.41
CA ARG A 358 -4.37 22.71 6.61
C ARG A 358 -4.06 21.45 7.41
N ILE A 359 -5.03 20.87 8.10
CA ILE A 359 -4.95 19.44 8.38
C ILE A 359 -5.29 18.77 7.06
N ARG A 360 -4.27 18.21 6.42
CA ARG A 360 -4.37 17.56 5.12
C ARG A 360 -4.58 16.08 5.37
N LEU A 361 -5.83 15.65 5.36
CA LEU A 361 -6.13 14.22 5.35
C LEU A 361 -5.87 13.71 3.93
N HIS A 362 -4.74 13.04 3.75
CA HIS A 362 -4.42 12.32 2.52
C HIS A 362 -5.10 10.96 2.58
N LEU A 363 -6.19 10.79 1.84
CA LEU A 363 -6.76 9.48 1.53
C LEU A 363 -6.14 8.97 0.23
N ASP A 364 -4.83 8.66 0.28
CA ASP A 364 -4.12 8.06 -0.85
C ASP A 364 -4.42 6.55 -0.93
N LEU A 365 -5.61 6.24 -1.43
CA LEU A 365 -5.94 4.88 -1.86
C LEU A 365 -5.28 4.66 -3.23
N PHE A 366 -4.29 3.77 -3.27
CA PHE A 366 -3.59 3.30 -4.48
C PHE A 366 -2.65 4.28 -5.19
N GLY A 367 -1.79 5.01 -4.46
CA GLY A 367 -0.60 5.64 -5.03
C GLY A 367 -0.89 6.55 -6.23
N ASN A 368 -1.20 7.81 -5.95
CA ASN A 368 -1.52 8.87 -6.90
C ASN A 368 -2.86 8.71 -7.66
N HIS A 369 -3.75 9.68 -7.39
CA HIS A 369 -4.87 10.12 -8.23
C HIS A 369 -6.21 9.35 -8.23
N ILE A 370 -6.39 8.22 -7.53
CA ILE A 370 -7.74 7.62 -7.47
C ILE A 370 -8.70 8.44 -6.58
N PHE A 371 -8.19 8.99 -5.48
CA PHE A 371 -8.91 9.90 -4.58
C PHE A 371 -8.02 11.09 -4.19
N TYR A 372 -7.68 11.95 -5.16
CA TYR A 372 -7.09 13.26 -4.83
C TYR A 372 -8.18 14.19 -4.30
N THR A 373 -8.60 13.94 -3.08
CA THR A 373 -9.34 14.90 -2.29
C THR A 373 -8.53 15.13 -1.03
N SER A 374 -7.58 16.06 -1.10
CA SER A 374 -7.11 16.69 0.12
C SER A 374 -8.30 17.47 0.68
N PHE A 375 -8.98 16.90 1.66
CA PHE A 375 -9.97 17.65 2.40
C PHE A 375 -9.22 18.50 3.41
N GLU A 376 -9.31 19.82 3.24
CA GLU A 376 -8.91 20.75 4.28
C GLU A 376 -9.99 20.65 5.36
N ALA A 377 -9.63 20.15 6.54
CA ALA A 377 -10.50 20.20 7.72
C ALA A 377 -10.05 21.40 8.56
N PRO A 378 -10.58 22.61 8.31
CA PRO A 378 -10.16 23.75 9.08
C PRO A 378 -10.85 23.70 10.46
N VAL A 379 -10.10 24.01 11.52
CA VAL A 379 -10.59 23.99 12.91
C VAL A 379 -10.83 25.43 13.36
N LYS A 380 -12.00 25.71 13.97
CA LYS A 380 -12.28 27.00 14.61
C LYS A 380 -12.01 26.85 16.10
N CYS A 381 -11.27 27.78 16.70
CA CYS A 381 -10.74 27.63 18.05
C CYS A 381 -11.70 27.99 19.17
N ILE A 382 -12.99 28.06 18.83
CA ILE A 382 -14.08 28.11 19.79
C ILE A 382 -14.54 26.68 20.04
N GLN A 383 -13.80 25.95 20.86
CA GLN A 383 -14.32 24.73 21.46
C GLN A 383 -15.19 25.16 22.65
N GLU A 384 -16.51 25.16 22.48
CA GLU A 384 -17.37 24.97 23.65
C GLU A 384 -17.13 23.53 24.09
N GLN A 385 -16.44 23.34 25.23
CA GLN A 385 -16.36 22.01 25.84
C GLN A 385 -17.80 21.52 26.04
N PRO A 386 -18.11 20.26 25.70
CA PRO A 386 -19.40 19.68 26.06
C PRO A 386 -19.56 19.81 27.57
N LYS A 387 -20.61 20.52 28.01
CA LYS A 387 -21.04 20.56 29.40
C LYS A 387 -21.46 19.14 29.81
N ALA A 388 -20.51 18.36 30.30
CA ALA A 388 -20.78 17.15 31.05
C ALA A 388 -19.86 17.13 32.28
N GLU A 389 -20.52 17.14 33.45
CA GLU A 389 -19.97 16.81 34.78
C GLU A 389 -19.06 17.83 35.47
N GLN A 390 -19.62 19.00 35.80
CA GLN A 390 -19.26 19.73 37.03
C GLN A 390 -20.44 19.91 38.01
N GLU A 391 -21.52 19.17 37.81
CA GLU A 391 -22.55 18.98 38.83
C GLU A 391 -22.86 17.48 38.99
N LYS A 392 -22.01 16.82 39.78
CA LYS A 392 -22.40 15.72 40.67
C LYS A 392 -21.43 15.62 41.84
#